data_AF-A0A4R3AE11-F1
#
_entry.id   AF-A0A4R3AE11-F1
#
_cell.length_a   1.000
_cell.length_b   1.000
_cell.length_c   1.000
_cell.angle_alpha   90.00
_cell.angle_beta   90.00
_cell.angle_gamma   90.00
#
_symmetry.space_group_name_H-M   'P 1'
#
loop_
_entity.id
_entity.type
_entity.pdbx_description
1 polymer ?
#
loop_
_entity_poly.entity_id
_entity_poly.type
_entity_poly.pdbx_seq_one_letter_code
_entity_poly.pdbx_strand_id
1 'polypeptide(L)'
;MKFLPLNTSVLLDLKRNGYNILTSKNTVDHESPTWYPLTVFDVNDYLLNLDCKASSAPKEEPSILVIDDALKNIDEEQLQGEVFIEINHLQELQDKINFYGKQYTCISNREYYDFAFDPKRVLIRNYALRSGNHLLYFAYINLNYSKHLFDEIQDIEELAHSLICLDETQAKEWLSTHDITVVQSDISIYDKDAILTIPSCGEDQQITIPLKNKDELVYNLMHTEDLLQLRDLFWIDPRIQ
;
A
#
# COMPACT_ATOMS: atom_id res chain seq x y z
N MET A 1 -7.79 4.69 12.19
CA MET A 1 -7.33 3.29 12.13
C MET A 1 -7.56 2.68 13.51
N LYS A 2 -7.91 1.40 13.62
CA LYS A 2 -8.03 0.71 14.92
C LYS A 2 -7.59 -0.75 14.80
N PHE A 3 -7.01 -1.27 15.87
CA PHE A 3 -6.81 -2.70 16.05
C PHE A 3 -8.07 -3.27 16.73
N LEU A 4 -8.61 -4.36 16.19
CA LEU A 4 -9.73 -5.08 16.78
C LEU A 4 -9.32 -6.51 17.07
N PRO A 5 -9.70 -7.10 18.22
CA PRO A 5 -9.50 -8.52 18.48
C PRO A 5 -10.08 -9.36 17.34
N LEU A 6 -9.32 -10.33 16.84
CA LEU A 6 -9.80 -11.24 15.81
C LEU A 6 -10.93 -12.10 16.39
N ASN A 7 -12.10 -12.07 15.74
CA ASN A 7 -13.25 -12.89 16.09
C ASN A 7 -14.15 -13.09 14.87
N THR A 8 -15.15 -13.95 15.01
CA THR A 8 -16.07 -14.31 13.91
C THR A 8 -16.84 -13.10 13.36
N SER A 9 -17.24 -12.15 14.23
CA SER A 9 -17.94 -10.94 13.79
C SER A 9 -17.04 -10.06 12.91
N VAL A 10 -15.78 -9.89 13.30
CA VAL A 10 -14.78 -9.15 12.51
C VAL A 10 -14.55 -9.84 11.16
N LEU A 11 -14.38 -11.17 11.12
CA LEU A 11 -14.23 -11.91 9.87
C LEU A 11 -15.43 -11.76 8.94
N LEU A 12 -16.66 -11.81 9.48
CA LEU A 12 -17.89 -11.59 8.70
C LEU A 12 -17.96 -10.17 8.13
N ASP A 13 -17.61 -9.16 8.93
CA ASP A 13 -17.59 -7.78 8.48
C ASP A 13 -16.51 -7.56 7.41
N LEU A 14 -15.32 -8.14 7.57
CA LEU A 14 -14.27 -8.08 6.56
C LEU A 14 -14.71 -8.75 5.25
N LYS A 15 -15.33 -9.92 5.33
CA LYS A 15 -15.89 -10.61 4.17
C LYS A 15 -16.95 -9.78 3.46
N ARG A 16 -17.86 -9.14 4.21
CA ARG A 16 -18.88 -8.22 3.65
C ARG A 16 -18.26 -7.01 2.96
N ASN A 17 -17.10 -6.56 3.43
CA ASN A 17 -16.32 -5.48 2.81
C ASN A 17 -15.43 -5.95 1.65
N GLY A 18 -15.50 -7.24 1.28
CA GLY A 18 -14.82 -7.78 0.10
C GLY A 18 -13.42 -8.36 0.37
N TYR A 19 -12.96 -8.42 1.62
CA TYR A 19 -11.72 -9.10 1.96
C TYR A 19 -11.90 -10.62 1.92
N ASN A 20 -10.87 -11.35 1.50
CA ASN A 20 -10.92 -12.81 1.42
C ASN A 20 -9.75 -13.52 2.14
N ILE A 21 -8.68 -12.81 2.46
CA ILE A 21 -7.56 -13.33 3.25
C ILE A 21 -7.09 -12.31 4.30
N LEU A 22 -6.44 -12.81 5.35
CA LEU A 22 -5.65 -12.05 6.30
C LEU A 22 -4.20 -12.48 6.19
N THR A 23 -3.28 -11.52 6.19
CA THR A 23 -1.83 -11.79 6.21
C THR A 23 -1.21 -11.18 7.46
N SER A 24 -0.35 -11.91 8.15
CA SER A 24 0.45 -11.42 9.26
C SER A 24 1.91 -11.26 8.83
N LYS A 25 2.51 -10.13 9.21
CA LYS A 25 3.95 -9.87 9.05
C LYS A 25 4.80 -10.49 10.18
N ASN A 26 4.16 -11.02 11.22
CA ASN A 26 4.81 -11.71 12.34
C ASN A 26 4.81 -13.23 12.10
N THR A 27 5.88 -13.91 12.53
CA THR A 27 6.04 -15.37 12.47
C THR A 27 5.16 -16.11 13.49
N VAL A 28 5.00 -17.42 13.26
CA VAL A 28 4.07 -18.38 13.90
C VAL A 28 4.17 -18.43 15.44
N ASP A 29 5.25 -17.92 16.04
CA ASP A 29 5.53 -18.02 17.48
C ASP A 29 5.16 -16.76 18.29
N HIS A 30 4.59 -15.72 17.68
CA HIS A 30 4.16 -14.54 18.43
C HIS A 30 2.82 -14.78 19.12
N GLU A 31 2.77 -14.67 20.46
CA GLU A 31 1.58 -14.90 21.31
C GLU A 31 0.33 -14.06 20.93
N SER A 32 0.47 -13.09 20.03
CA SER A 32 -0.64 -12.30 19.46
C SER A 32 -0.25 -11.75 18.08
N PRO A 33 -0.63 -12.42 16.97
CA PRO A 33 -0.32 -11.94 15.62
C PRO A 33 -1.11 -10.67 15.27
N THR A 34 -0.52 -9.80 14.43
CA THR A 34 -1.20 -8.65 13.86
C THR A 34 -1.59 -8.96 12.42
N TRP A 35 -2.89 -8.97 12.16
CA TRP A 35 -3.48 -9.34 10.89
C TRP A 35 -3.82 -8.13 10.04
N TYR A 36 -3.49 -8.21 8.74
CA TYR A 36 -3.82 -7.21 7.74
C TYR A 36 -4.78 -7.83 6.72
N PRO A 37 -6.00 -7.29 6.55
CA PRO A 37 -6.94 -7.77 5.55
C PRO A 37 -6.45 -7.51 4.13
N LEU A 38 -6.68 -8.47 3.24
CA LEU A 38 -6.29 -8.39 1.84
C LEU A 38 -7.35 -9.06 0.97
N THR A 39 -7.57 -8.48 -0.21
CA THR A 39 -8.45 -9.02 -1.25
C THR A 39 -7.62 -9.42 -2.45
N VAL A 40 -7.61 -10.72 -2.75
CA VAL A 40 -6.96 -11.29 -3.94
C VAL A 40 -7.98 -11.78 -4.97
N PHE A 41 -7.59 -11.92 -6.24
CA PHE A 41 -8.50 -12.35 -7.30
C PHE A 41 -8.86 -13.84 -7.17
N ASP A 42 -7.85 -14.69 -7.03
CA ASP A 42 -7.98 -16.12 -6.78
C ASP A 42 -7.10 -16.49 -5.59
N VAL A 43 -7.73 -16.93 -4.50
CA VAL A 43 -7.04 -17.29 -3.26
C VAL A 43 -6.11 -18.49 -3.49
N ASN A 44 -6.51 -19.47 -4.30
CA ASN A 44 -5.68 -20.65 -4.55
C ASN A 44 -4.45 -20.29 -5.37
N ASP A 45 -4.63 -19.49 -6.42
CA ASP A 45 -3.50 -19.01 -7.24
C ASP A 45 -2.52 -18.17 -6.41
N TYR A 46 -3.06 -17.29 -5.55
CA TYR A 46 -2.25 -16.50 -4.62
C TYR A 46 -1.41 -17.39 -3.66
N LEU A 47 -2.03 -18.40 -3.05
CA LEU A 47 -1.33 -19.36 -2.17
C LEU A 47 -0.26 -20.16 -2.94
N LEU A 48 -0.59 -20.65 -4.13
CA LEU A 48 0.38 -21.36 -4.98
C LEU A 48 1.59 -20.49 -5.33
N ASN A 49 1.37 -19.21 -5.63
CA ASN A 49 2.44 -18.27 -5.96
C ASN A 49 3.37 -17.98 -4.78
N LEU A 50 2.84 -17.98 -3.55
CA LEU A 50 3.64 -17.84 -2.33
C LEU A 50 4.55 -19.05 -2.12
N ASP A 51 4.02 -20.27 -2.22
CA ASP A 51 4.78 -21.51 -2.11
C ASP A 51 5.91 -21.59 -3.16
N CYS A 52 5.61 -21.14 -4.39
CA CYS A 52 6.59 -21.09 -5.47
C CYS A 52 7.72 -20.08 -5.19
N LYS A 53 7.40 -18.93 -4.60
CA LYS A 53 8.39 -17.88 -4.27
C LYS A 53 9.28 -18.29 -3.09
N ALA A 54 8.74 -18.96 -2.08
CA ALA A 54 9.49 -19.49 -0.93
C ALA A 54 10.54 -20.55 -1.33
N SER A 55 10.32 -21.26 -2.43
CA SER A 55 11.28 -22.24 -2.97
C SER A 55 12.59 -21.61 -3.49
N SER A 56 12.63 -20.28 -3.71
CA SER A 56 13.76 -19.58 -4.34
C SER A 56 14.69 -18.84 -3.36
N ALA A 57 14.27 -18.62 -2.11
CA ALA A 57 15.10 -18.07 -1.03
C ALA A 57 14.41 -18.30 0.33
N PRO A 58 15.16 -18.51 1.43
CA PRO A 58 14.59 -18.62 2.77
C PRO A 58 14.14 -17.22 3.24
N LYS A 59 13.00 -16.76 2.75
CA LYS A 59 12.26 -15.64 3.34
C LYS A 59 11.18 -16.23 4.23
N GLU A 60 11.07 -15.75 5.46
CA GLU A 60 10.02 -16.12 6.40
C GLU A 60 8.65 -15.96 5.72
N GLU A 61 7.91 -17.05 5.60
CA GLU A 61 6.59 -17.03 5.00
C GLU A 61 5.63 -16.27 5.92
N PRO A 62 4.88 -15.27 5.39
CA PRO A 62 3.88 -14.59 6.20
C PRO A 62 2.80 -15.59 6.63
N SER A 63 2.29 -15.47 7.86
CA SER A 63 1.16 -16.32 8.27
C SER A 63 -0.11 -15.86 7.54
N ILE A 64 -0.87 -16.80 6.99
CA ILE A 64 -2.06 -16.53 6.18
C ILE A 64 -3.28 -17.20 6.79
N LEU A 65 -4.38 -16.45 6.85
CA LEU A 65 -5.68 -16.97 7.24
C LEU A 65 -6.70 -16.66 6.13
N VAL A 66 -7.23 -17.71 5.51
CA VAL A 66 -8.29 -17.58 4.50
C VAL A 66 -9.61 -17.38 5.22
N ILE A 67 -10.27 -16.24 5.00
CA ILE A 67 -11.45 -15.83 5.77
C ILE A 67 -12.58 -16.85 5.65
N ASP A 68 -12.81 -17.37 4.43
CA ASP A 68 -13.85 -18.36 4.17
C ASP A 68 -13.59 -19.72 4.80
N ASP A 69 -12.32 -20.07 4.97
CA ASP A 69 -11.92 -21.32 5.63
C ASP A 69 -12.03 -21.18 7.15
N ALA A 70 -11.53 -20.07 7.70
CA ALA A 70 -11.63 -19.75 9.12
C ALA A 70 -13.08 -19.70 9.60
N LEU A 71 -13.97 -19.05 8.85
CA LEU A 71 -15.40 -18.98 9.19
C LEU A 71 -16.11 -20.35 9.20
N LYS A 72 -15.56 -21.36 8.53
CA LYS A 72 -16.16 -22.71 8.43
C LYS A 72 -15.55 -23.70 9.40
N ASN A 73 -14.24 -23.58 9.64
CA ASN A 73 -13.42 -24.66 10.19
C ASN A 73 -12.67 -24.28 11.47
N ILE A 74 -12.66 -22.99 11.87
CA ILE A 74 -11.94 -22.52 13.07
C ILE A 74 -12.97 -22.07 14.11
N ASP A 75 -12.82 -22.59 15.33
CA ASP A 75 -13.62 -22.17 16.48
C ASP A 75 -13.19 -20.79 16.97
N GLU A 76 -14.11 -19.99 17.50
CA GLU A 76 -13.84 -18.62 17.94
C GLU A 76 -12.72 -18.52 18.99
N GLU A 77 -12.59 -19.53 19.87
CA GLU A 77 -11.53 -19.61 20.89
C GLU A 77 -10.12 -19.80 20.31
N GLN A 78 -10.02 -20.26 19.05
CA GLN A 78 -8.77 -20.47 18.34
C GLN A 78 -8.33 -19.24 17.53
N LEU A 79 -9.22 -18.26 17.34
CA LEU A 79 -8.89 -17.01 16.67
C LEU A 79 -8.07 -16.13 17.62
N GLN A 80 -6.80 -15.93 17.30
CA GLN A 80 -5.86 -15.16 18.10
C GLN A 80 -5.33 -13.94 17.34
N GLY A 81 -4.94 -12.92 18.09
CA GLY A 81 -4.36 -11.69 17.56
C GLY A 81 -5.36 -10.55 17.35
N GLU A 82 -4.86 -9.49 16.72
CA GLU A 82 -5.65 -8.30 16.40
C GLU A 82 -5.60 -8.01 14.91
N VAL A 83 -6.74 -7.62 14.35
CA VAL A 83 -6.85 -7.17 12.96
C VAL A 83 -6.69 -5.66 12.91
N PHE A 84 -5.76 -5.21 12.09
CA PHE A 84 -5.66 -3.82 11.71
C PHE A 84 -6.81 -3.46 10.76
N ILE A 85 -7.76 -2.68 11.25
CA ILE A 85 -8.88 -2.17 10.46
C ILE A 85 -8.77 -0.67 10.38
N GLU A 86 -8.53 -0.22 9.17
CA GLU A 86 -8.63 1.17 8.84
C GLU A 86 -10.15 1.47 8.64
N ILE A 87 -10.71 2.59 9.12
CA ILE A 87 -12.17 2.92 8.99
C ILE A 87 -12.38 4.07 7.98
N ASN A 88 -13.44 4.01 7.16
CA ASN A 88 -13.97 5.08 6.26
C ASN A 88 -13.19 5.45 4.98
N HIS A 89 -12.40 4.55 4.39
CA HIS A 89 -11.48 4.91 3.30
C HIS A 89 -12.12 5.35 2.00
N LEU A 90 -13.27 4.78 1.63
CA LEU A 90 -13.79 5.00 0.27
C LEU A 90 -14.25 6.45 0.07
N GLN A 91 -14.83 7.06 1.10
CA GLN A 91 -15.19 8.47 1.06
C GLN A 91 -13.94 9.36 1.08
N GLU A 92 -12.94 9.06 1.92
CA GLU A 92 -11.67 9.81 1.95
C GLU A 92 -10.97 9.75 0.58
N LEU A 93 -10.94 8.58 -0.06
CA LEU A 93 -10.42 8.41 -1.42
C LEU A 93 -11.21 9.25 -2.43
N GLN A 94 -12.55 9.22 -2.40
CA GLN A 94 -13.38 10.01 -3.30
C GLN A 94 -13.13 11.51 -3.13
N ASP A 95 -13.02 11.98 -1.89
CA ASP A 95 -12.75 13.38 -1.58
C ASP A 95 -11.37 13.80 -2.09
N LYS A 96 -10.34 12.95 -1.94
CA LYS A 96 -9.00 13.18 -2.50
C LYS A 96 -9.01 13.18 -4.02
N ILE A 97 -9.66 12.21 -4.67
CA ILE A 97 -9.80 12.18 -6.13
C ILE A 97 -10.45 13.48 -6.62
N ASN A 98 -11.47 13.97 -5.92
CA ASN A 98 -12.12 15.23 -6.26
C ASN A 98 -11.21 16.46 -6.02
N PHE A 99 -10.43 16.47 -4.95
CA PHE A 99 -9.48 17.55 -4.65
C PHE A 99 -8.36 17.62 -5.70
N TYR A 100 -7.70 16.50 -5.96
CA TYR A 100 -6.65 16.40 -6.99
C TYR A 100 -7.22 16.74 -8.37
N GLY A 101 -8.42 16.24 -8.69
CA GLY A 101 -9.09 16.52 -9.97
C GLY A 101 -9.37 18.00 -10.21
N LYS A 102 -9.64 18.78 -9.15
CA LYS A 102 -9.79 20.25 -9.25
C LYS A 102 -8.46 20.94 -9.54
N GLN A 103 -7.38 20.51 -8.91
CA GLN A 103 -6.05 21.13 -9.06
C GLN A 103 -5.42 20.84 -10.40
N TYR A 104 -5.53 19.61 -10.90
CA TYR A 104 -4.97 19.24 -12.19
C TYR A 104 -5.86 19.63 -13.38
N THR A 105 -7.06 20.20 -13.16
CA THR A 105 -8.11 20.48 -14.17
C THR A 105 -8.49 19.26 -15.05
N CYS A 106 -7.96 18.08 -14.74
CA CYS A 106 -7.82 16.95 -15.66
C CYS A 106 -7.91 15.63 -14.91
N ILE A 107 -9.13 15.13 -14.72
CA ILE A 107 -9.38 13.68 -14.71
C ILE A 107 -10.15 13.27 -16.00
N SER A 108 -10.47 14.25 -16.85
CA SER A 108 -11.30 14.05 -18.05
C SER A 108 -10.54 14.16 -19.38
N ASN A 109 -9.31 14.67 -19.40
CA ASN A 109 -8.57 14.89 -20.66
C ASN A 109 -7.41 13.90 -20.80
N ARG A 110 -7.71 12.71 -21.35
CA ARG A 110 -6.76 11.60 -21.55
C ARG A 110 -5.57 11.93 -22.46
N GLU A 111 -5.58 13.07 -23.16
CA GLU A 111 -4.50 13.47 -24.07
C GLU A 111 -3.27 14.03 -23.35
N TYR A 112 -3.37 14.39 -22.06
CA TYR A 112 -2.28 15.04 -21.31
C TYR A 112 -1.64 14.13 -20.24
N TYR A 113 -2.27 13.02 -19.88
CA TYR A 113 -1.87 12.16 -18.78
C TYR A 113 -1.71 10.75 -19.32
N ASP A 114 -0.46 10.30 -19.43
CA ASP A 114 -0.15 8.92 -19.75
C ASP A 114 -0.17 8.08 -18.47
N PHE A 115 0.03 6.77 -18.63
CA PHE A 115 0.05 5.83 -17.50
C PHE A 115 1.05 6.22 -16.40
N ALA A 116 2.20 6.81 -16.78
CA ALA A 116 3.25 7.20 -15.86
C ALA A 116 2.83 8.40 -15.00
N PHE A 117 1.97 9.28 -15.52
CA PHE A 117 1.49 10.47 -14.83
C PHE A 117 -0.04 10.49 -14.76
N ASP A 118 -0.65 9.66 -13.91
CA ASP A 118 -2.09 9.70 -13.60
C ASP A 118 -2.30 9.80 -12.07
N PRO A 119 -2.57 11.00 -11.52
CA PRO A 119 -2.77 11.18 -10.08
C PRO A 119 -3.91 10.33 -9.51
N LYS A 120 -4.97 10.07 -10.30
CA LYS A 120 -6.07 9.21 -9.87
C LYS A 120 -5.64 7.76 -9.77
N ARG A 121 -4.80 7.29 -10.70
CA ARG A 121 -4.17 5.97 -10.61
C ARG A 121 -3.39 5.82 -9.30
N VAL A 122 -2.51 6.77 -8.99
CA VAL A 122 -1.67 6.74 -7.79
C VAL A 122 -2.52 6.75 -6.52
N LEU A 123 -3.53 7.61 -6.43
CA LEU A 123 -4.46 7.66 -5.28
C LEU A 123 -5.18 6.31 -5.06
N ILE A 124 -5.67 5.68 -6.13
CA ILE A 124 -6.34 4.38 -6.03
C ILE A 124 -5.34 3.27 -5.67
N ARG A 125 -4.10 3.33 -6.19
CA ARG A 125 -3.01 2.40 -5.83
C ARG A 125 -2.69 2.47 -4.34
N ASN A 126 -2.48 3.67 -3.80
CA ASN A 126 -2.15 3.85 -2.39
C ASN A 126 -3.28 3.41 -1.48
N TYR A 127 -4.52 3.70 -1.88
CA TYR A 127 -5.69 3.16 -1.20
C TYR A 127 -5.67 1.63 -1.19
N ALA A 128 -5.42 1.00 -2.34
CA ALA A 128 -5.41 -0.45 -2.45
C ALA A 128 -4.33 -1.08 -1.58
N LEU A 129 -3.12 -0.51 -1.56
CA LEU A 129 -2.00 -0.97 -0.72
C LEU A 129 -2.29 -0.88 0.78
N ARG A 130 -2.94 0.20 1.23
CA ARG A 130 -3.27 0.38 2.66
C ARG A 130 -4.46 -0.44 3.11
N SER A 131 -5.49 -0.51 2.28
CA SER A 131 -6.72 -1.22 2.60
C SER A 131 -6.63 -2.72 2.34
N GLY A 132 -5.72 -3.15 1.46
CA GLY A 132 -5.71 -4.50 0.90
C GLY A 132 -6.76 -4.72 -0.20
N ASN A 133 -7.55 -3.72 -0.58
CA ASN A 133 -8.53 -3.85 -1.66
C ASN A 133 -7.89 -3.68 -3.05
N HIS A 134 -7.09 -4.66 -3.46
CA HIS A 134 -6.37 -4.64 -4.73
C HIS A 134 -7.32 -4.69 -5.95
N LEU A 135 -8.50 -5.31 -5.78
CA LEU A 135 -9.51 -5.40 -6.85
C LEU A 135 -9.98 -4.03 -7.34
N LEU A 136 -10.11 -3.04 -6.45
CA LEU A 136 -10.47 -1.68 -6.87
C LEU A 136 -9.43 -1.10 -7.83
N TYR A 137 -8.15 -1.34 -7.55
CA TYR A 137 -7.06 -0.89 -8.40
C TYR A 137 -7.03 -1.64 -9.74
N PHE A 138 -7.14 -2.97 -9.71
CA PHE A 138 -7.17 -3.79 -10.91
C PHE A 138 -8.34 -3.45 -11.83
N ALA A 139 -9.52 -3.18 -11.27
CA ALA A 139 -10.66 -2.71 -12.04
C ALA A 139 -10.37 -1.37 -12.72
N TYR A 140 -9.72 -0.43 -12.03
CA TYR A 140 -9.31 0.85 -12.60
C TYR A 140 -8.30 0.69 -13.74
N ILE A 141 -7.26 -0.13 -13.54
CA ILE A 141 -6.22 -0.40 -14.55
C ILE A 141 -6.81 -1.12 -15.76
N ASN A 142 -7.64 -2.15 -15.57
CA ASN A 142 -8.26 -2.87 -16.69
C ASN A 142 -9.14 -1.94 -17.57
N LEU A 143 -9.87 -1.01 -16.95
CA LEU A 143 -10.76 -0.09 -17.67
C LEU A 143 -10.01 1.03 -18.41
N ASN A 144 -8.87 1.50 -17.90
CA ASN A 144 -8.18 2.68 -18.42
C ASN A 144 -6.84 2.38 -19.09
N TYR A 145 -6.16 1.32 -18.66
CA TYR A 145 -4.78 0.97 -19.01
C TYR A 145 -4.59 -0.56 -19.14
N SER A 146 -5.50 -1.25 -19.82
CA SER A 146 -5.53 -2.73 -19.86
C SER A 146 -4.20 -3.39 -20.28
N LYS A 147 -3.38 -2.71 -21.09
CA LYS A 147 -2.05 -3.18 -21.50
C LYS A 147 -1.06 -3.31 -20.33
N HIS A 148 -1.26 -2.56 -19.26
CA HIS A 148 -0.40 -2.55 -18.07
C HIS A 148 -0.93 -3.46 -16.95
N LEU A 149 -2.07 -4.15 -17.15
CA LEU A 149 -2.74 -4.88 -16.08
C LEU A 149 -1.86 -5.93 -15.42
N PHE A 150 -1.16 -6.74 -16.21
CA PHE A 150 -0.30 -7.80 -15.67
C PHE A 150 0.89 -7.24 -14.89
N ASP A 151 1.57 -6.24 -15.44
CA ASP A 151 2.71 -5.59 -14.77
C ASP A 151 2.29 -4.94 -13.45
N GLU A 152 1.10 -4.31 -13.41
CA GLU A 152 0.57 -3.66 -12.21
C GLU A 152 0.06 -4.65 -11.15
N ILE A 153 -0.48 -5.81 -11.56
CA ILE A 153 -0.81 -6.89 -10.63
C ILE A 153 0.47 -7.36 -9.93
N GLN A 154 1.53 -7.59 -10.70
CA GLN A 154 2.80 -8.02 -10.14
C GLN A 154 3.42 -6.94 -9.23
N ASP A 155 3.49 -5.68 -9.67
CA ASP A 155 4.07 -4.60 -8.88
C ASP A 155 3.33 -4.36 -7.56
N ILE A 156 1.98 -4.32 -7.57
CA ILE A 156 1.23 -4.06 -6.34
C ILE A 156 1.36 -5.23 -5.36
N GLU A 157 1.41 -6.47 -5.85
CA GLU A 157 1.63 -7.63 -5.00
C GLU A 157 3.01 -7.57 -4.37
N GLU A 158 4.06 -7.36 -5.15
CA GLU A 158 5.42 -7.24 -4.63
C GLU A 158 5.54 -6.08 -3.62
N LEU A 159 4.96 -4.93 -3.93
CA LEU A 159 4.95 -3.79 -3.02
C LEU A 159 4.16 -4.07 -1.75
N ALA A 160 2.97 -4.67 -1.83
CA ALA A 160 2.17 -4.97 -0.64
C ALA A 160 2.93 -5.84 0.37
N HIS A 161 3.80 -6.74 -0.11
CA HIS A 161 4.67 -7.55 0.73
C HIS A 161 5.80 -6.74 1.38
N SER A 162 6.43 -5.82 0.65
CA SER A 162 7.60 -5.07 1.14
C SER A 162 7.26 -3.74 1.82
N LEU A 163 6.08 -3.17 1.57
CA LEU A 163 5.69 -1.85 2.05
C LEU A 163 5.74 -1.80 3.57
N ILE A 164 6.48 -0.84 4.12
CA ILE A 164 6.58 -0.63 5.57
C ILE A 164 5.82 0.62 5.98
N CYS A 165 5.28 0.59 7.20
CA CYS A 165 4.58 1.70 7.82
C CYS A 165 5.21 1.95 9.17
N LEU A 166 5.81 3.12 9.35
CA LEU A 166 6.62 3.48 10.51
C LEU A 166 6.05 4.72 11.20
N ASP A 167 6.20 4.81 12.51
CA ASP A 167 6.04 6.07 13.24
C ASP A 167 7.25 7.00 13.06
N GLU A 168 7.21 8.22 13.60
CA GLU A 168 8.30 9.20 13.51
C GLU A 168 9.66 8.65 14.02
N THR A 169 9.66 7.94 15.15
CA THR A 169 10.89 7.44 15.76
C THR A 169 11.49 6.33 14.92
N GLN A 170 10.66 5.37 14.51
CA GLN A 170 11.03 4.26 13.65
C GLN A 170 11.48 4.74 12.26
N ALA A 171 10.78 5.72 11.67
CA ALA A 171 11.12 6.29 10.38
C ALA A 171 12.49 6.99 10.44
N LYS A 172 12.74 7.78 11.49
CA LYS A 172 14.03 8.44 11.69
C LYS A 172 15.18 7.45 11.80
N GLU A 173 15.01 6.39 12.59
CA GLU A 173 16.00 5.33 12.74
C GLU A 173 16.25 4.61 11.40
N TRP A 174 15.17 4.24 10.71
CA TRP A 174 15.25 3.52 9.44
C TRP A 174 15.97 4.35 8.37
N LEU A 175 15.58 5.62 8.19
CA LEU A 175 16.20 6.52 7.21
C LEU A 175 17.69 6.75 7.51
N SER A 176 18.04 6.92 8.79
CA SER A 176 19.44 7.10 9.22
C SER A 176 20.28 5.84 8.99
N THR A 177 19.71 4.66 9.26
CA THR A 177 20.40 3.36 9.10
C THR A 177 20.72 3.05 7.64
N HIS A 178 19.95 3.60 6.71
CA HIS A 178 20.12 3.41 5.27
C HIS A 178 20.79 4.61 4.57
N ASP A 179 21.31 5.58 5.33
CA ASP A 179 21.95 6.80 4.81
C ASP A 179 21.06 7.63 3.83
N ILE A 180 19.75 7.64 4.06
CA ILE A 180 18.77 8.31 3.20
C ILE A 180 18.57 9.77 3.65
N THR A 181 18.89 10.71 2.77
CA THR A 181 18.78 12.16 3.04
C THR A 181 17.65 12.85 2.27
N VAL A 182 17.16 12.21 1.20
CA VAL A 182 16.09 12.71 0.35
C VAL A 182 15.16 11.54 0.00
N VAL A 183 13.86 11.82 0.00
CA VAL A 183 12.82 10.89 -0.46
C VAL A 183 11.90 11.57 -1.45
N GLN A 184 11.23 10.75 -2.26
CA GLN A 184 10.19 11.20 -3.19
C GLN A 184 8.84 10.64 -2.77
N SER A 185 7.83 11.50 -2.59
CA SER A 185 6.45 11.06 -2.36
C SER A 185 5.71 10.88 -3.67
N ASP A 186 4.92 9.82 -3.79
CA ASP A 186 4.12 9.53 -4.98
C ASP A 186 2.91 10.48 -5.15
N ILE A 187 2.29 10.89 -4.06
CA ILE A 187 1.30 11.97 -3.96
C ILE A 187 1.85 13.12 -3.10
N SER A 188 0.98 14.01 -2.61
CA SER A 188 1.40 15.23 -1.91
C SER A 188 2.23 14.86 -0.70
N ILE A 189 3.36 15.56 -0.52
CA ILE A 189 4.22 15.39 0.66
C ILE A 189 3.55 15.79 1.99
N TYR A 190 2.32 16.31 1.95
CA TYR A 190 1.50 16.55 3.15
C TYR A 190 0.45 15.46 3.42
N ASP A 191 0.20 14.56 2.46
CA ASP A 191 -0.77 13.47 2.62
C ASP A 191 -0.19 12.33 3.47
N LYS A 192 -0.85 11.99 4.58
CA LYS A 192 -0.46 10.91 5.52
C LYS A 192 -0.31 9.53 4.87
N ASP A 193 -0.90 9.33 3.70
CA ASP A 193 -0.91 8.10 2.91
C ASP A 193 -0.08 8.19 1.63
N ALA A 194 0.77 9.22 1.51
CA ALA A 194 1.79 9.21 0.47
C ALA A 194 2.83 8.15 0.79
N ILE A 195 3.16 7.35 -0.22
CA ILE A 195 4.21 6.35 -0.15
C ILE A 195 5.50 7.01 -0.58
N LEU A 196 6.50 6.89 0.28
CA LEU A 196 7.82 7.44 0.08
C LEU A 196 8.67 6.40 -0.65
N THR A 197 9.31 6.84 -1.72
CA THR A 197 10.26 6.06 -2.51
C THR A 197 11.65 6.66 -2.36
N ILE A 198 12.67 5.81 -2.44
CA ILE A 198 14.06 6.23 -2.41
C ILE A 198 14.48 6.50 -3.85
N PRO A 199 14.77 7.75 -4.24
CA PRO A 199 15.26 8.02 -5.58
C PRO A 199 16.64 7.38 -5.75
N SER A 200 16.82 6.58 -6.81
CA SER A 200 18.11 5.97 -7.16
C SER A 200 19.13 7.08 -7.42
N CYS A 201 20.20 7.13 -6.62
CA CYS A 201 21.31 8.07 -6.83
C CYS A 201 22.18 7.57 -8.00
N GLY A 202 21.65 7.63 -9.22
CA GLY A 202 22.40 7.45 -10.45
C GLY A 202 22.96 8.79 -10.91
N GLU A 203 24.27 8.84 -11.18
CA GLU A 203 24.97 10.00 -11.73
C GLU A 203 24.14 10.69 -12.84
N ASP A 204 23.90 11.99 -12.68
CA ASP A 204 23.41 12.90 -13.71
C ASP A 204 22.04 12.61 -14.36
N GLN A 205 21.12 11.95 -13.66
CA GLN A 205 19.69 12.18 -13.93
C GLN A 205 19.15 13.19 -12.92
N GLN A 206 19.46 14.47 -13.16
CA GLN A 206 18.52 15.52 -12.80
C GLN A 206 17.23 15.21 -13.54
N ILE A 207 16.33 14.43 -12.93
CA ILE A 207 14.91 14.52 -13.25
C ILE A 207 14.58 15.97 -12.94
N THR A 208 14.71 16.81 -13.96
CA THR A 208 14.29 18.19 -13.91
C THR A 208 12.78 18.15 -14.06
N ILE A 209 12.09 17.60 -13.05
CA ILE A 209 10.73 18.03 -12.79
C ILE A 209 10.90 19.53 -12.53
N PRO A 210 10.24 20.40 -13.31
CA PRO A 210 10.40 21.82 -13.09
C PRO A 210 9.89 22.14 -11.68
N LEU A 211 10.80 22.23 -10.71
CA LEU A 211 10.61 22.67 -9.32
C LEU A 211 10.11 24.13 -9.22
N LYS A 212 9.50 24.66 -10.28
CA LYS A 212 9.04 26.04 -10.36
C LYS A 212 7.68 26.27 -9.71
N ASN A 213 6.85 25.25 -9.53
CA ASN A 213 5.58 25.41 -8.83
C ASN A 213 5.53 24.52 -7.58
N LYS A 214 5.54 25.14 -6.41
CA LYS A 214 5.31 24.52 -5.10
C LYS A 214 3.90 23.94 -4.91
N ASP A 215 3.13 23.83 -6.00
CA ASP A 215 1.71 23.50 -6.03
C ASP A 215 1.43 22.11 -6.65
N GLU A 216 2.47 21.38 -7.07
CA GLU A 216 2.30 20.00 -7.56
C GLU A 216 2.03 19.07 -6.37
N LEU A 217 0.93 18.31 -6.44
CA LEU A 217 0.49 17.35 -5.43
C LEU A 217 1.01 15.93 -5.67
N VAL A 218 1.96 15.68 -6.59
CA VAL A 218 2.50 14.34 -6.84
C VAL A 218 4.01 14.43 -7.07
N TYR A 219 4.73 13.35 -6.79
CA TYR A 219 6.16 13.21 -7.09
C TYR A 219 7.05 14.30 -6.45
N ASN A 220 6.71 14.72 -5.23
CA ASN A 220 7.46 15.76 -4.52
C ASN A 220 8.73 15.20 -3.87
N LEU A 221 9.85 15.90 -4.02
CA LEU A 221 11.09 15.61 -3.31
C LEU A 221 11.16 16.41 -2.01
N MET A 222 11.64 15.76 -0.94
CA MET A 222 11.83 16.41 0.35
C MET A 222 13.02 15.82 1.12
N HIS A 223 13.69 16.68 1.89
CA HIS A 223 14.70 16.25 2.85
C HIS A 223 14.06 15.53 4.02
N THR A 224 14.69 14.45 4.47
CA THR A 224 14.16 13.62 5.56
C THR A 224 14.00 14.39 6.87
N GLU A 225 14.88 15.35 7.17
CA GLU A 225 14.80 16.20 8.36
C GLU A 225 13.55 17.10 8.39
N ASP A 226 13.15 17.63 7.24
CA ASP A 226 11.94 18.45 7.12
C ASP A 226 10.69 17.56 7.17
N LEU A 227 10.74 16.43 6.46
CA LEU A 227 9.64 15.47 6.37
C LEU A 227 9.25 14.90 7.74
N LEU A 228 10.22 14.55 8.58
CA LEU A 228 9.99 14.02 9.92
C LEU A 228 9.23 15.00 10.83
N GLN A 229 9.22 16.30 10.52
CA GLN A 229 8.47 17.31 11.27
C GLN A 229 7.04 17.53 10.76
N LEU A 230 6.69 16.97 9.60
CA LEU A 230 5.42 17.25 8.92
C LEU A 230 4.35 16.18 9.16
N ARG A 231 4.76 14.97 9.57
CA ARG A 231 3.88 13.81 9.67
C ARG A 231 4.27 12.94 10.84
N ASP A 232 3.29 12.18 11.32
CA ASP A 232 3.49 11.24 12.43
C ASP A 232 3.57 9.77 11.94
N LEU A 233 3.27 9.53 10.65
CA LEU A 233 3.20 8.20 10.04
C LEU A 233 3.82 8.23 8.65
N PHE A 234 4.61 7.20 8.34
CA PHE A 234 5.44 7.12 7.14
C PHE A 234 5.26 5.77 6.45
N TRP A 235 4.62 5.80 5.27
CA TRP A 235 4.58 4.66 4.37
C TRP A 235 5.82 4.73 3.47
N ILE A 236 6.63 3.68 3.46
CA ILE A 236 7.88 3.65 2.70
C ILE A 236 7.88 2.41 1.82
N ASP A 237 8.12 2.58 0.54
CA ASP A 237 8.52 1.52 -0.38
C ASP A 237 10.04 1.31 -0.24
N PRO A 238 10.48 0.21 0.41
CA PRO A 238 11.91 -0.02 0.61
C PRO A 238 12.59 -0.65 -0.62
N ARG A 239 11.85 -0.93 -1.71
CA ARG A 239 12.42 -1.50 -2.92
C ARG A 239 13.30 -0.44 -3.57
N ILE A 240 14.61 -0.63 -3.51
CA ILE A 240 15.58 0.21 -4.23
C ILE A 240 15.47 -0.17 -5.71
N GLN A 241 15.09 0.79 -6.55
CA GLN A 241 15.08 0.64 -8.01
C GLN A 241 16.45 0.94 -8.62
#